data_AF-A0AAD8VCN3-F1
#
_entry.id   AF-A0AAD8VCN3-F1
#
_cell.length_a   1.000
_cell.length_b   1.000
_cell.length_c   1.000
_cell.angle_alpha   90.00
_cell.angle_beta   90.00
_cell.angle_gamma   90.00
#
_symmetry.space_group_name_H-M   'P 1'
#
loop_
_entity.id
_entity.type
_entity.pdbx_description
1 polymer ?
#
loop_
_entity_poly.entity_id
_entity_poly.type
_entity_poly.pdbx_seq_one_letter_code
_entity_poly.pdbx_strand_id
1 'polypeptide(L)'
;MHDEAHARDLAWLNAQVTELDHSDVDIIFSHWSPSRDGHSIDPRHAQSPITSGFETNLSGEVCYNSSNVKTWAFGHTQYNCGFEVEREGHTKPLRLVANQRGYYFAQATGYDGDKVIES
;
A
#
# COMPACT_ATOMS: atom_id res chain seq x y z
N MET A 1 8.27 -19.47 12.66
CA MET A 1 9.25 -18.96 11.67
C MET A 1 8.65 -17.74 10.99
N HIS A 2 9.43 -16.70 10.64
CA HIS A 2 8.92 -15.39 10.17
C HIS A 2 7.91 -15.52 9.00
N ASP A 3 8.17 -16.45 8.09
CA ASP A 3 7.35 -16.67 6.90
C ASP A 3 5.96 -17.28 7.23
N GLU A 4 5.85 -18.04 8.33
CA GLU A 4 4.58 -18.62 8.78
C GLU A 4 3.65 -17.56 9.39
N ALA A 5 4.22 -16.58 10.09
CA ALA A 5 3.46 -15.47 10.65
C ALA A 5 2.93 -14.57 9.52
N HIS A 6 3.79 -14.25 8.55
CA HIS A 6 3.39 -13.50 7.36
C HIS A 6 2.27 -14.20 6.58
N ALA A 7 2.40 -15.50 6.32
CA ALA A 7 1.38 -16.27 5.61
C ALA A 7 0.03 -16.30 6.37
N ARG A 8 0.07 -16.42 7.70
CA ARG A 8 -1.15 -16.39 8.54
C ARG A 8 -1.82 -15.01 8.51
N ASP A 9 -1.05 -13.94 8.63
CA ASP A 9 -1.57 -12.57 8.64
C ASP A 9 -2.17 -12.21 7.27
N LEU A 10 -1.52 -12.65 6.17
CA LEU A 10 -2.04 -12.51 4.81
C LEU A 10 -3.34 -13.30 4.61
N ALA A 11 -3.39 -14.56 5.05
CA ALA A 11 -4.61 -15.37 4.97
C ALA A 11 -5.76 -14.72 5.73
N TRP A 12 -5.48 -14.18 6.93
CA TRP A 12 -6.46 -13.44 7.71
C TRP A 12 -6.94 -12.18 6.99
N LEU A 13 -6.04 -11.36 6.45
CA LEU A 13 -6.40 -10.12 5.73
C LEU A 13 -7.26 -10.42 4.50
N ASN A 14 -6.90 -11.42 3.71
CA ASN A 14 -7.69 -11.87 2.56
C ASN A 14 -9.10 -12.32 2.98
N ALA A 15 -9.22 -13.04 4.09
CA ALA A 15 -10.53 -13.45 4.63
C ALA A 15 -11.37 -12.25 5.06
N GLN A 16 -10.77 -11.28 5.79
CA GLN A 16 -11.48 -10.07 6.23
C GLN A 16 -11.99 -9.23 5.04
N VAL A 17 -11.14 -9.00 4.03
CA VAL A 17 -11.56 -8.25 2.83
C VAL A 17 -12.68 -8.97 2.06
N THR A 18 -12.67 -10.30 2.07
CA THR A 18 -13.74 -11.10 1.44
C THR A 18 -15.05 -11.05 2.23
N GLU A 19 -14.99 -11.01 3.57
CA GLU A 19 -16.17 -10.90 4.43
C GLU A 19 -16.83 -9.51 4.37
N LEU A 20 -16.04 -8.47 4.08
CA LEU A 20 -16.48 -7.08 4.02
C LEU A 20 -17.15 -6.68 2.69
N ASP A 21 -17.53 -7.64 1.84
CA ASP A 21 -18.04 -7.47 0.46
C ASP A 21 -19.32 -6.62 0.29
N HIS A 22 -19.83 -6.02 1.36
CA HIS A 22 -21.02 -5.18 1.39
C HIS A 22 -20.79 -3.79 1.99
N SER A 23 -19.53 -3.40 2.19
CA SER A 23 -19.08 -2.12 2.73
C SER A 23 -18.67 -1.16 1.61
N ASP A 24 -19.18 0.07 1.60
CA ASP A 24 -18.85 1.06 0.57
C ASP A 24 -17.48 1.75 0.78
N VAL A 25 -16.79 1.51 1.90
CA VAL A 25 -15.50 2.18 2.21
C VAL A 25 -14.55 1.23 2.94
N ASP A 26 -13.78 0.44 2.20
CA ASP A 26 -12.67 -0.32 2.78
C ASP A 26 -11.33 0.30 2.42
N ILE A 27 -10.57 0.65 3.48
CA ILE A 27 -9.24 1.24 3.42
C ILE A 27 -8.28 0.31 4.16
N ILE A 28 -7.15 -0.03 3.54
CA ILE A 28 -6.11 -0.82 4.19
C ILE A 28 -4.95 0.09 4.62
N PHE A 29 -4.44 -0.16 5.82
CA PHE A 29 -3.21 0.46 6.33
C PHE A 29 -2.15 -0.61 6.56
N SER A 30 -0.97 -0.42 5.99
CA SER A 30 0.19 -1.28 6.25
C SER A 30 1.44 -0.45 6.52
N HIS A 31 2.42 -1.02 7.20
CA HIS A 31 3.69 -0.35 7.37
C HIS A 31 4.49 -0.32 6.05
N TRP A 32 4.58 -1.48 5.38
CA TRP A 32 5.33 -1.68 4.13
C TRP A 32 4.46 -1.43 2.90
N SER A 33 5.09 -1.10 1.76
CA SER A 33 4.40 -0.97 0.48
C SER A 33 3.77 -2.31 0.07
N PRO A 34 2.49 -2.32 -0.37
CA PRO A 34 1.87 -3.55 -0.84
C PRO A 34 2.28 -3.93 -2.28
N SER A 35 3.04 -3.07 -2.97
CA SER A 35 3.32 -3.20 -4.40
C SER A 35 4.77 -2.93 -4.74
N ARG A 36 5.21 -3.55 -5.86
CA ARG A 36 6.48 -3.31 -6.55
C ARG A 36 6.43 -2.16 -7.56
N ASP A 37 5.29 -1.48 -7.66
CA ASP A 37 5.12 -0.39 -8.61
C ASP A 37 6.21 0.68 -8.42
N GLY A 38 6.88 1.05 -9.51
CA GLY A 38 7.96 2.03 -9.49
C GLY A 38 7.53 3.40 -8.94
N HIS A 39 6.25 3.76 -9.02
CA HIS A 39 5.70 4.98 -8.43
C HIS A 39 5.66 4.96 -6.89
N SER A 40 5.78 3.78 -6.26
CA SER A 40 5.92 3.64 -4.81
C SER A 40 7.38 3.76 -4.32
N ILE A 41 8.34 3.82 -5.25
CA ILE A 41 9.77 3.81 -4.96
C ILE A 41 10.32 5.22 -5.20
N ASP A 42 11.12 5.71 -4.25
CA ASP A 42 11.87 6.94 -4.47
C ASP A 42 12.79 6.77 -5.70
N PRO A 43 12.71 7.65 -6.73
CA PRO A 43 13.54 7.54 -7.93
C PRO A 43 15.04 7.45 -7.64
N ARG A 44 15.51 8.02 -6.51
CA ARG A 44 16.90 7.94 -6.04
C ARG A 44 17.33 6.50 -5.70
N HIS A 45 16.38 5.63 -5.43
CA HIS A 45 16.59 4.24 -4.99
C HIS A 45 15.99 3.21 -5.95
N ALA A 46 15.46 3.61 -7.10
CA ALA A 46 14.79 2.72 -8.06
C ALA A 46 15.65 1.52 -8.53
N GLN A 47 16.98 1.68 -8.58
CA GLN A 47 17.93 0.62 -8.97
C GLN A 47 18.66 -0.01 -7.77
N SER A 48 18.27 0.33 -6.55
CA SER A 48 18.95 -0.13 -5.35
C SER A 48 18.58 -1.58 -5.02
N PRO A 49 19.55 -2.45 -4.64
CA PRO A 49 19.26 -3.84 -4.29
C PRO A 49 18.46 -3.98 -2.98
N ILE A 50 18.31 -2.90 -2.20
CA ILE A 50 17.57 -2.89 -0.94
C ILE A 50 16.07 -2.60 -1.10
N THR A 51 15.59 -2.33 -2.32
CA THR A 51 14.17 -1.97 -2.57
C THR A 51 13.19 -3.04 -2.07
N SER A 52 13.58 -4.30 -2.12
CA SER A 52 12.80 -5.43 -1.57
C SER A 52 12.58 -5.33 -0.05
N GLY A 53 13.39 -4.56 0.68
CA GLY A 53 13.20 -4.32 2.11
C GLY A 53 12.05 -3.36 2.43
N PHE A 54 11.44 -2.73 1.43
CA PHE A 54 10.41 -1.70 1.61
C PHE A 54 9.00 -2.14 1.20
N GLU A 55 8.85 -3.38 0.74
CA GLU A 55 7.62 -3.85 0.11
C GLU A 55 7.34 -5.33 0.41
N THR A 56 6.07 -5.70 0.43
CA THR A 56 5.61 -7.08 0.68
C THR A 56 5.07 -7.79 -0.57
N ASN A 57 5.03 -7.11 -1.72
CA ASN A 57 4.51 -7.62 -2.99
C ASN A 57 3.19 -8.41 -2.89
N LEU A 58 2.10 -7.72 -2.55
CA LEU A 58 0.76 -8.31 -2.39
C LEU A 58 -0.10 -8.15 -3.64
N SER A 59 0.45 -7.73 -4.79
CA SER A 59 -0.32 -7.44 -6.00
C SER A 59 -1.07 -8.65 -6.58
N GLY A 60 -0.67 -9.87 -6.22
CA GLY A 60 -1.36 -11.12 -6.60
C GLY A 60 -2.45 -11.56 -5.62
N GLU A 61 -2.66 -10.84 -4.53
CA GLU A 61 -3.51 -11.27 -3.41
C GLU A 61 -4.95 -10.76 -3.53
N VAL A 62 -5.88 -11.45 -2.88
CA VAL A 62 -7.31 -11.09 -2.87
C VAL A 62 -7.53 -9.71 -2.27
N CYS A 63 -6.85 -9.39 -1.17
CA CYS A 63 -6.95 -8.09 -0.51
C CYS A 63 -6.53 -6.92 -1.42
N TYR A 64 -5.58 -7.14 -2.33
CA TYR A 64 -5.14 -6.13 -3.29
C TYR A 64 -6.12 -6.00 -4.47
N ASN A 65 -6.62 -7.14 -4.97
CA ASN A 65 -7.45 -7.19 -6.17
C ASN A 65 -8.95 -6.98 -5.92
N SER A 66 -9.40 -6.97 -4.67
CA SER A 66 -10.82 -6.80 -4.31
C SER A 66 -11.36 -5.40 -4.65
N SER A 67 -12.46 -5.32 -5.38
CA SER A 67 -13.12 -4.06 -5.74
C SER A 67 -13.62 -3.23 -4.56
N ASN A 68 -13.73 -3.84 -3.38
CA ASN A 68 -14.18 -3.17 -2.15
C ASN A 68 -13.08 -2.29 -1.56
N VAL A 69 -11.82 -2.70 -1.77
CA VAL A 69 -10.66 -1.92 -1.34
C VAL A 69 -10.42 -0.81 -2.35
N LYS A 70 -10.66 0.42 -1.91
CA LYS A 70 -10.52 1.62 -2.75
C LYS A 70 -9.20 2.32 -2.52
N THR A 71 -8.68 2.28 -1.29
CA THR A 71 -7.44 2.96 -0.89
C THR A 71 -6.58 2.06 -0.03
N TRP A 72 -5.27 2.07 -0.29
CA TRP A 72 -4.26 1.45 0.55
C TRP A 72 -3.20 2.49 0.94
N ALA A 73 -3.15 2.81 2.23
CA ALA A 73 -2.17 3.70 2.80
C ALA A 73 -0.96 2.92 3.37
N PHE A 74 0.25 3.35 3.02
CA PHE A 74 1.49 2.69 3.44
C PHE A 74 2.59 3.69 3.82
N GLY A 75 3.71 3.16 4.33
CA GLY A 75 4.85 3.97 4.75
C GLY A 75 6.21 3.29 4.52
N HIS A 76 7.15 3.53 5.44
CA HIS A 76 8.54 3.04 5.48
C HIS A 76 9.50 3.51 4.41
N THR A 77 8.98 3.76 3.21
CA THR A 77 9.76 4.18 2.05
C THR A 77 10.45 5.54 2.26
N GLN A 78 10.05 6.30 3.28
CA GLN A 78 10.44 7.72 3.49
C GLN A 78 10.13 8.60 2.27
N TYR A 79 9.23 8.12 1.41
CA TYR A 79 8.84 8.73 0.16
C TYR A 79 7.32 8.87 0.14
N ASN A 80 6.86 10.06 -0.23
CA ASN A 80 5.44 10.37 -0.33
C ASN A 80 4.99 10.23 -1.76
N CYS A 81 3.89 9.52 -1.95
CA CYS A 81 3.31 9.30 -3.27
C CYS A 81 1.80 9.10 -3.16
N GLY A 82 1.14 9.26 -4.29
CA GLY A 82 -0.29 9.02 -4.45
C GLY A 82 -0.54 8.69 -5.91
N PHE A 83 -1.00 7.48 -6.19
CA PHE A 83 -1.27 7.04 -7.56
C PHE A 83 -2.34 5.96 -7.57
N GLU A 84 -2.97 5.77 -8.73
CA GLU A 84 -3.96 4.72 -8.94
C GLU A 84 -3.31 3.58 -9.72
N VAL A 85 -3.64 2.36 -9.31
CA VAL A 85 -3.19 1.13 -9.96
C VAL A 85 -4.41 0.47 -10.58
N GLU A 86 -4.34 0.25 -11.89
CA GLU A 86 -5.31 -0.57 -12.60
C GLU A 86 -5.17 -2.02 -12.16
N ARG A 87 -6.30 -2.65 -11.92
CA ARG A 87 -6.38 -4.03 -11.43
C ARG A 87 -6.93 -4.93 -12.53
N GLU A 88 -6.51 -6.18 -12.51
CA GLU A 88 -6.97 -7.16 -13.49
C GLU A 88 -8.48 -7.43 -13.30
N GLY A 89 -9.18 -7.72 -14.41
CA GLY A 89 -10.58 -8.18 -14.37
C GLY A 89 -11.66 -7.10 -14.27
N HIS A 90 -11.40 -5.86 -14.73
CA HIS A 90 -12.37 -4.75 -14.74
C HIS A 90 -12.86 -4.31 -13.35
N THR A 91 -12.05 -4.52 -12.33
CA THR A 91 -12.28 -3.95 -11.00
C THR A 91 -11.94 -2.46 -11.00
N LYS A 92 -12.53 -1.69 -10.07
CA LYS A 92 -12.20 -0.26 -9.92
C LYS A 92 -10.70 -0.11 -9.61
N PRO A 93 -10.03 0.98 -10.02
CA PRO A 93 -8.63 1.22 -9.66
C PRO A 93 -8.41 1.22 -8.14
N LEU A 94 -7.23 0.80 -7.69
CA LEU A 94 -6.80 0.90 -6.30
C LEU A 94 -5.94 2.15 -6.12
N ARG A 95 -6.28 3.03 -5.18
CA ARG A 95 -5.43 4.17 -4.82
C ARG A 95 -4.37 3.75 -3.81
N LEU A 96 -3.10 3.85 -4.19
CA LEU A 96 -1.96 3.67 -3.29
C LEU A 96 -1.48 5.04 -2.80
N VAL A 97 -1.32 5.20 -1.48
CA VAL A 97 -0.90 6.48 -0.88
C VAL A 97 0.12 6.32 0.22
N ALA A 98 1.16 7.15 0.18
CA ALA A 98 2.10 7.35 1.27
C ALA A 98 2.20 8.85 1.61
N ASN A 99 2.05 9.18 2.89
CA ASN A 99 2.08 10.56 3.40
C ASN A 99 2.83 10.63 4.74
N GLN A 100 4.08 10.22 4.72
CA GLN A 100 5.03 10.17 5.81
C GLN A 100 5.61 11.57 6.07
N ARG A 101 5.61 11.99 7.33
CA ARG A 101 6.21 13.27 7.76
C ARG A 101 7.74 13.30 7.63
N GLY A 102 8.37 12.14 7.65
CA GLY A 102 9.82 12.02 7.80
C GLY A 102 10.29 12.31 9.23
N TYR A 103 11.60 12.49 9.40
CA TYR A 103 12.20 12.74 10.70
C TYR A 103 12.08 14.21 11.09
N TYR A 104 12.12 14.51 12.40
CA TYR A 104 12.11 15.89 12.90
C TYR A 104 13.22 16.76 12.29
N PHE A 105 14.40 16.18 12.06
CA PHE A 105 15.57 16.85 11.48
C PHE A 105 15.63 16.77 9.94
N ALA A 106 14.76 15.99 9.31
CA ALA A 106 14.72 15.75 7.87
C ALA A 106 13.30 15.37 7.46
N GLN A 107 12.45 16.38 7.29
CA GLN A 107 11.07 16.17 6.85
C GLN A 107 11.06 15.62 5.42
N ALA A 108 10.14 14.68 5.15
CA ALA A 108 10.00 14.10 3.83
C ALA A 108 9.31 15.09 2.89
N THR A 109 9.86 15.24 1.68
CA THR A 109 9.27 16.08 0.63
C THR A 109 7.84 15.62 0.33
N GLY A 110 6.92 16.57 0.12
CA GLY A 110 5.54 16.27 -0.26
C GLY A 110 4.65 15.75 0.88
N TYR A 111 5.11 15.83 2.13
CA TYR A 111 4.24 15.60 3.28
C TYR A 111 3.19 16.70 3.36
N ASP A 112 1.95 16.30 3.60
CA ASP A 112 0.82 17.18 3.76
C ASP A 112 0.02 16.79 5.01
N GLY A 113 0.05 17.65 6.04
CA GLY A 113 -0.65 17.41 7.30
C GLY A 113 -2.16 17.51 7.19
N ASP A 114 -2.67 18.15 6.14
CA ASP A 114 -4.08 18.40 5.90
C ASP A 114 -4.64 17.50 4.77
N LYS A 115 -3.87 16.49 4.36
CA LYS A 115 -4.24 15.60 3.26
C LYS A 115 -5.55 14.86 3.53
N VAL A 116 -6.55 15.11 2.70
CA VAL A 116 -7.82 14.38 2.67
C VAL A 116 -7.86 13.47 1.45
N ILE A 117 -8.27 12.22 1.66
CA ILE A 117 -8.51 11.25 0.57
C ILE A 117 -10.01 10.97 0.52
N GLU A 118 -10.63 11.33 -0.60
CA GLU A 118 -12.01 10.99 -0.89
C GLU A 118 -12.09 9.60 -1.53
N SER A 119 -13.05 8.79 -1.05
CA SER A 119 -13.31 7.38 -1.42
C SER A 119 -14.60 7.19 -2.21
#